data_AF-A0A6N6KH14-F1
#
_entry.id   AF-A0A6N6KH14-F1
#
_cell.length_a   1.000
_cell.length_b   1.000
_cell.length_c   1.000
_cell.angle_alpha   90.00
_cell.angle_beta   90.00
_cell.angle_gamma   90.00
#
_symmetry.space_group_name_H-M   'P 1'
#
loop_
_entity.id
_entity.type
_entity.pdbx_description
1 polymer ?
#
loop_
_entity_poly.entity_id
_entity_poly.type
_entity_poly.pdbx_seq_one_letter_code
_entity_poly.pdbx_strand_id
1 'polypeptide(L)'
;MTRIFIIVFCLIIIKLPAQENFFLNPIIPGGYPDPSICRVGDEFYIVNSTFEYFPGLPIHKSVDLVNWKLVGYGLHRPEQCQEAVNLVDVQSDGGIHAPTIRYHEGTFYIITTNVYYHEDTQTTDFVNFIITAEDIEGPWSEPHVLEGAPGIDPDIFFDDDGKVWYIGPHSPENPNFQGEGEIWLQEIDLDNWALTGERNFLWRGACGGVWVEGPHIYKRDGRYYLMVAEGGTSFNHAVMI
;
A
#
# COMPACT_ATOMS: atom_id res chain seq x y z
N MET A 1 50.89 -18.14 -54.51
CA MET A 1 49.96 -17.03 -54.20
C MET A 1 49.11 -17.44 -53.00
N THR A 2 49.56 -17.04 -51.81
CA THR A 2 48.98 -17.46 -50.53
C THR A 2 47.79 -16.54 -50.20
N ARG A 3 46.58 -17.08 -50.16
CA ARG A 3 45.37 -16.34 -49.76
C ARG A 3 45.25 -16.36 -48.24
N ILE A 4 45.39 -15.21 -47.60
CA ILE A 4 45.13 -15.01 -46.18
C ILE A 4 43.63 -14.74 -46.01
N PHE A 5 42.92 -15.62 -45.31
CA PHE A 5 41.56 -15.37 -44.85
C PHE A 5 41.63 -14.63 -43.51
N ILE A 6 41.16 -13.38 -43.50
CA ILE A 6 40.97 -12.62 -42.26
C ILE A 6 39.57 -12.98 -41.75
N ILE A 7 39.52 -13.71 -40.64
CA ILE A 7 38.28 -13.96 -39.88
C ILE A 7 38.10 -12.77 -38.95
N VAL A 8 37.08 -11.94 -39.22
CA VAL A 8 36.66 -10.86 -38.33
C VAL A 8 35.81 -11.49 -37.23
N PHE A 9 36.36 -11.56 -36.02
CA PHE A 9 35.63 -11.97 -34.82
C PHE A 9 34.75 -10.80 -34.37
N CYS A 10 33.45 -10.86 -34.65
CA CYS A 10 32.48 -9.97 -34.02
C CYS A 10 32.35 -10.37 -32.54
N LEU A 11 32.97 -9.61 -31.65
CA LEU A 11 32.73 -9.67 -30.21
C LEU A 11 31.28 -9.23 -29.95
N ILE A 12 30.40 -10.20 -29.77
CA ILE A 12 29.08 -9.98 -29.18
C ILE A 12 29.34 -9.66 -27.71
N ILE A 13 29.29 -8.38 -27.34
CA ILE A 13 29.31 -7.96 -25.95
C ILE A 13 27.92 -8.31 -25.38
N ILE A 14 27.81 -9.47 -24.78
CA ILE A 14 26.67 -9.81 -23.92
C ILE A 14 26.81 -8.91 -22.70
N LYS A 15 25.99 -7.87 -22.61
CA LYS A 15 25.79 -7.15 -21.35
C LYS A 15 25.08 -8.10 -20.40
N LEU A 16 25.84 -8.87 -19.63
CA LEU A 16 25.34 -9.42 -18.39
C LEU A 16 25.12 -8.19 -17.47
N PRO A 17 23.88 -7.84 -17.06
CA PRO A 17 23.72 -6.92 -15.96
C PRO A 17 24.55 -7.45 -14.79
N ALA A 18 25.56 -6.68 -14.38
CA ALA A 18 26.26 -6.94 -13.14
C ALA A 18 25.23 -6.76 -12.03
N GLN A 19 24.87 -7.86 -11.37
CA GLN A 19 24.07 -7.80 -10.15
C GLN A 19 24.98 -7.16 -9.09
N GLU A 20 24.81 -5.87 -8.85
CA GLU A 20 25.52 -5.15 -7.81
C GLU A 20 25.11 -5.76 -6.45
N ASN A 21 26.04 -6.40 -5.73
CA ASN A 21 25.79 -7.00 -4.40
C ASN A 21 25.60 -5.94 -3.28
N PHE A 22 25.26 -4.71 -3.64
CA PHE A 22 25.00 -3.62 -2.71
C PHE A 22 23.80 -2.81 -3.20
N PHE A 23 23.00 -2.32 -2.27
CA PHE A 23 21.90 -1.39 -2.55
C PHE A 23 22.25 -0.02 -1.97
N LEU A 24 21.67 1.03 -2.56
CA LEU A 24 21.76 2.38 -2.05
C LEU A 24 20.35 2.89 -1.77
N ASN A 25 20.12 3.37 -0.56
CA ASN A 25 18.88 4.03 -0.20
C ASN A 25 18.91 5.53 -0.57
N PRO A 26 17.75 6.11 -0.95
CA PRO A 26 16.45 5.44 -1.12
C PRO A 26 16.39 4.60 -2.40
N ILE A 27 15.85 3.38 -2.30
CA ILE A 27 15.67 2.45 -3.45
C ILE A 27 14.69 2.97 -4.51
N ILE A 28 13.77 3.85 -4.11
CA ILE A 28 12.87 4.60 -4.99
C ILE A 28 12.95 6.08 -4.55
N PRO A 29 13.73 6.94 -5.23
CA PRO A 29 13.89 8.35 -4.87
C PRO A 29 12.70 9.20 -5.33
N GLY A 30 12.38 10.26 -4.57
CA GLY A 30 11.31 11.21 -4.90
C GLY A 30 10.12 11.12 -3.94
N GLY A 31 8.96 11.60 -4.38
CA GLY A 31 7.71 11.54 -3.62
C GLY A 31 7.06 10.16 -3.71
N TYR A 32 7.61 9.19 -3.00
CA TYR A 32 7.09 7.82 -2.89
C TYR A 32 6.96 7.42 -1.41
N PRO A 33 6.01 8.02 -0.68
CA PRO A 33 5.78 7.71 0.72
C PRO A 33 5.04 6.38 0.89
N ASP A 34 4.96 5.92 2.14
CA ASP A 34 4.14 4.79 2.57
C ASP A 34 4.29 3.52 1.70
N PRO A 35 5.53 2.98 1.56
CA PRO A 35 5.77 1.84 0.69
C PRO A 35 5.15 0.56 1.25
N SER A 36 4.16 0.02 0.54
CA SER A 36 3.63 -1.32 0.83
C SER A 36 4.22 -2.34 -0.14
N ILE A 37 4.89 -3.35 0.41
CA ILE A 37 5.59 -4.38 -0.37
C ILE A 37 4.79 -5.70 -0.41
N CYS A 38 4.72 -6.32 -1.59
CA CYS A 38 4.16 -7.65 -1.80
C CYS A 38 5.10 -8.50 -2.67
N ARG A 39 5.18 -9.80 -2.42
CA ARG A 39 5.95 -10.75 -3.23
C ARG A 39 5.02 -11.76 -3.88
N VAL A 40 5.19 -12.00 -5.19
CA VAL A 40 4.51 -13.06 -5.94
C VAL A 40 5.54 -13.85 -6.74
N GLY A 41 5.70 -15.13 -6.42
CA GLY A 41 6.76 -15.96 -7.00
C GLY A 41 8.15 -15.37 -6.71
N ASP A 42 8.89 -15.01 -7.75
CA ASP A 42 10.23 -14.41 -7.66
C ASP A 42 10.23 -12.88 -7.85
N GLU A 43 9.04 -12.27 -7.90
CA GLU A 43 8.86 -10.85 -8.17
C GLU A 43 8.36 -10.12 -6.93
N PHE A 44 8.80 -8.88 -6.77
CA PHE A 44 8.46 -7.98 -5.69
C PHE A 44 7.80 -6.73 -6.24
N TYR A 45 6.81 -6.25 -5.52
CA TYR A 45 5.99 -5.11 -5.88
C TYR A 45 5.95 -4.11 -4.73
N ILE A 46 6.11 -2.82 -5.02
CA ILE A 46 5.88 -1.74 -4.07
C ILE A 46 4.79 -0.83 -4.63
N VAL A 47 3.81 -0.52 -3.79
CA VAL A 47 2.81 0.53 -4.05
C VAL A 47 3.02 1.65 -3.04
N ASN A 48 2.89 2.90 -3.49
CA ASN A 48 3.05 4.10 -2.67
C ASN A 48 1.78 4.95 -2.70
N SER A 49 1.58 5.76 -1.68
CA SER A 49 0.56 6.82 -1.66
C SER A 49 0.85 7.88 -2.72
N THR A 50 -0.20 8.57 -3.17
CA THR A 50 -0.10 9.63 -4.20
C THR A 50 -0.80 10.92 -3.85
N PHE A 51 -1.55 10.96 -2.75
CA PHE A 51 -2.33 12.12 -2.36
C PHE A 51 -3.21 12.62 -3.52
N GLU A 52 -3.15 13.91 -3.86
CA GLU A 52 -3.93 14.55 -4.92
C GLU A 52 -3.48 14.19 -6.36
N TYR A 53 -2.39 13.45 -6.54
CA TYR A 53 -1.83 13.21 -7.87
C TYR A 53 -2.54 12.06 -8.60
N PHE A 54 -2.80 12.29 -9.89
CA PHE A 54 -3.35 11.31 -10.82
C PHE A 54 -2.44 11.16 -12.07
N PRO A 55 -2.17 9.93 -12.57
CA PRO A 55 -2.63 8.64 -12.07
C PRO A 55 -2.08 8.30 -10.67
N GLY A 56 -2.90 7.66 -9.85
CA GLY A 56 -2.64 7.35 -8.45
C GLY A 56 -2.10 5.93 -8.23
N LEU A 57 -1.51 5.69 -7.06
CA LEU A 57 -0.97 4.39 -6.65
C LEU A 57 0.11 3.83 -7.62
N PRO A 58 1.28 4.47 -7.78
CA PRO A 58 2.35 3.98 -8.65
C PRO A 58 2.85 2.63 -8.14
N ILE A 59 3.03 1.71 -9.08
CA ILE A 59 3.43 0.34 -8.79
C ILE A 59 4.83 0.10 -9.35
N HIS A 60 5.77 -0.20 -8.46
CA HIS A 60 7.14 -0.53 -8.83
C HIS A 60 7.35 -2.03 -8.71
N LYS A 61 8.07 -2.61 -9.68
CA LYS A 61 8.44 -4.02 -9.73
C LYS A 61 9.95 -4.20 -9.59
N SER A 62 10.35 -5.23 -8.88
CA SER A 62 11.74 -5.70 -8.76
C SER A 62 11.82 -7.22 -8.72
N VAL A 63 12.98 -7.77 -9.04
CA VAL A 63 13.32 -9.20 -8.87
C VAL A 63 14.51 -9.41 -7.94
N ASP A 64 15.15 -8.33 -7.51
CA ASP A 64 16.37 -8.34 -6.71
C ASP A 64 16.31 -7.42 -5.48
N LEU A 65 15.18 -6.72 -5.27
CA LEU A 65 14.96 -5.71 -4.23
C LEU A 65 15.84 -4.45 -4.33
N VAL A 66 16.70 -4.37 -5.36
CA VAL A 66 17.64 -3.26 -5.57
C VAL A 66 17.19 -2.37 -6.72
N ASN A 67 16.84 -2.98 -7.84
CA ASN A 67 16.45 -2.30 -9.05
C ASN A 67 14.92 -2.32 -9.18
N TRP A 68 14.31 -1.13 -9.13
CA TRP A 68 12.87 -0.95 -9.17
C TRP A 68 12.46 -0.22 -10.44
N LYS A 69 11.46 -0.76 -11.14
CA LYS A 69 10.88 -0.16 -12.34
C LYS A 69 9.40 0.13 -12.11
N LEU A 70 8.96 1.34 -12.41
CA LEU A 70 7.53 1.67 -12.49
C LEU A 70 6.88 0.82 -13.61
N VAL A 71 5.88 0.03 -13.27
CA VAL A 71 5.17 -0.87 -14.18
C VAL A 71 3.71 -0.47 -14.41
N GLY A 72 3.12 0.33 -13.53
CA GLY A 72 1.74 0.76 -13.69
C GLY A 72 1.25 1.62 -12.54
N TYR A 73 -0.07 1.83 -12.53
CA TYR A 73 -0.78 2.65 -11.54
C TYR A 73 -2.10 1.96 -11.19
N GLY A 74 -2.43 1.87 -9.90
CA GLY A 74 -3.70 1.29 -9.45
C GLY A 74 -4.92 2.12 -9.88
N LEU A 75 -4.78 3.45 -9.85
CA LEU A 75 -5.81 4.40 -10.28
C LEU A 75 -5.33 5.14 -11.54
N HIS A 76 -5.79 4.70 -12.70
CA HIS A 76 -5.34 5.25 -13.99
C HIS A 76 -6.51 5.57 -14.94
N ARG A 77 -7.75 5.35 -14.48
CA ARG A 77 -8.95 5.67 -15.24
C ARG A 77 -9.82 6.67 -14.49
N PRO A 78 -10.41 7.68 -15.17
CA PRO A 78 -11.28 8.66 -14.52
C PRO A 78 -12.45 8.01 -13.77
N GLU A 79 -12.98 6.88 -14.25
CA GLU A 79 -14.11 6.17 -13.64
C GLU A 79 -13.80 5.71 -12.19
N GLN A 80 -12.53 5.40 -11.91
CA GLN A 80 -12.08 4.98 -10.57
C GLN A 80 -11.95 6.16 -9.59
N CYS A 81 -11.99 7.40 -10.08
CA CYS A 81 -11.62 8.60 -9.32
C CYS A 81 -12.75 9.65 -9.28
N GLN A 82 -13.98 9.16 -9.15
CA GLN A 82 -15.21 9.96 -9.07
C GLN A 82 -16.02 9.59 -7.83
N GLU A 83 -17.03 10.42 -7.52
CA GLU A 83 -17.98 10.20 -6.42
C GLU A 83 -17.27 9.99 -5.07
N ALA A 84 -17.33 8.79 -4.50
CA ALA A 84 -16.76 8.48 -3.19
C ALA A 84 -15.21 8.47 -3.18
N VAL A 85 -14.57 8.27 -4.34
CA VAL A 85 -13.09 8.28 -4.48
C VAL A 85 -12.69 9.50 -5.31
N ASN A 86 -13.06 10.69 -4.85
CA ASN A 86 -12.90 11.90 -5.65
C ASN A 86 -11.44 12.38 -5.68
N LEU A 87 -10.87 12.51 -6.88
CA LEU A 87 -9.58 13.19 -7.14
C LEU A 87 -9.70 14.36 -8.14
N VAL A 88 -10.91 14.81 -8.46
CA VAL A 88 -11.15 15.85 -9.47
C VAL A 88 -10.83 17.24 -8.92
N ASP A 89 -11.29 17.52 -7.70
CA ASP A 89 -11.14 18.80 -7.00
C ASP A 89 -10.64 18.60 -5.55
N VAL A 90 -9.97 17.48 -5.32
CA VAL A 90 -9.36 17.15 -4.04
C VAL A 90 -8.33 18.20 -3.61
N GLN A 91 -8.27 18.45 -2.31
CA GLN A 91 -7.40 19.46 -1.71
C GLN A 91 -5.96 18.94 -1.61
N SER A 92 -5.00 19.87 -1.50
CA SER A 92 -3.61 19.53 -1.21
C SER A 92 -3.51 18.71 0.08
N ASP A 93 -2.63 17.71 0.07
CA ASP A 93 -2.46 16.71 1.15
C ASP A 93 -3.68 15.79 1.37
N GLY A 94 -4.74 15.94 0.57
CA GLY A 94 -5.87 15.02 0.50
C GLY A 94 -5.61 13.86 -0.46
N GLY A 95 -6.67 13.22 -0.96
CA GLY A 95 -6.59 12.18 -1.98
C GLY A 95 -6.09 10.86 -1.41
N ILE A 96 -5.19 10.18 -2.14
CA ILE A 96 -4.84 8.79 -1.88
C ILE A 96 -3.71 8.65 -0.86
N HIS A 97 -4.09 8.29 0.37
CA HIS A 97 -3.18 8.08 1.51
C HIS A 97 -2.56 6.67 1.48
N ALA A 98 -1.92 6.23 2.57
CA ALA A 98 -1.11 5.01 2.59
C ALA A 98 -1.88 3.80 2.01
N PRO A 99 -1.34 3.13 0.98
CA PRO A 99 -1.94 1.92 0.44
C PRO A 99 -1.35 0.68 1.11
N THR A 100 -2.11 -0.40 1.03
CA THR A 100 -1.61 -1.74 1.26
C THR A 100 -1.83 -2.62 0.05
N ILE A 101 -0.77 -3.24 -0.47
CA ILE A 101 -0.85 -4.29 -1.49
C ILE A 101 -0.72 -5.69 -0.88
N ARG A 102 -1.59 -6.59 -1.32
CA ARG A 102 -1.55 -8.03 -1.01
C ARG A 102 -1.83 -8.84 -2.26
N TYR A 103 -1.39 -10.10 -2.26
CA TYR A 103 -1.72 -11.07 -3.27
C TYR A 103 -2.28 -12.32 -2.60
N HIS A 104 -3.44 -12.76 -3.05
CA HIS A 104 -4.12 -13.94 -2.51
C HIS A 104 -4.83 -14.68 -3.65
N GLU A 105 -4.58 -15.99 -3.73
CA GLU A 105 -5.26 -16.90 -4.67
C GLU A 105 -5.40 -16.42 -6.13
N GLY A 106 -4.36 -15.81 -6.70
CA GLY A 106 -4.39 -15.34 -8.10
C GLY A 106 -4.74 -13.87 -8.28
N THR A 107 -5.12 -13.18 -7.20
CA THR A 107 -5.63 -11.81 -7.25
C THR A 107 -4.75 -10.88 -6.43
N PHE A 108 -4.40 -9.73 -7.01
CA PHE A 108 -3.86 -8.58 -6.29
C PHE A 108 -5.00 -7.75 -5.69
N TYR A 109 -4.78 -7.29 -4.47
CA TYR A 109 -5.64 -6.38 -3.74
C TYR A 109 -4.82 -5.16 -3.37
N ILE A 110 -5.29 -3.97 -3.72
CA ILE A 110 -4.81 -2.73 -3.13
C ILE A 110 -5.94 -2.13 -2.32
N ILE A 111 -5.72 -1.96 -1.02
CA ILE A 111 -6.61 -1.23 -0.12
C ILE A 111 -5.96 0.11 0.25
N THR A 112 -6.71 1.20 0.27
CA THR A 112 -6.19 2.54 0.56
C THR A 112 -7.34 3.47 0.98
N THR A 113 -7.03 4.72 1.28
CA THR A 113 -7.99 5.74 1.69
C THR A 113 -7.98 6.92 0.72
N ASN A 114 -9.15 7.36 0.29
CA ASN A 114 -9.33 8.70 -0.26
C ASN A 114 -9.73 9.66 0.87
N VAL A 115 -8.92 10.68 1.10
CA VAL A 115 -9.17 11.75 2.09
C VAL A 115 -9.68 12.98 1.35
N TYR A 116 -10.92 13.39 1.64
CA TYR A 116 -11.54 14.50 0.93
C TYR A 116 -12.12 15.51 1.93
N TYR A 117 -11.71 16.77 1.83
CA TYR A 117 -12.21 17.85 2.66
C TYR A 117 -13.36 18.59 1.96
N HIS A 118 -14.52 18.60 2.59
CA HIS A 118 -15.68 19.35 2.12
C HIS A 118 -15.64 20.78 2.68
N GLU A 119 -15.26 21.74 1.85
CA GLU A 119 -15.21 23.17 2.21
C GLU A 119 -16.55 23.68 2.73
N ASP A 120 -17.67 23.26 2.12
CA ASP A 120 -19.01 23.75 2.46
C ASP A 120 -19.50 23.27 3.84
N THR A 121 -19.13 22.04 4.24
CA THR A 121 -19.54 21.44 5.51
C THR A 121 -18.45 21.49 6.58
N GLN A 122 -17.22 21.86 6.20
CA GLN A 122 -16.01 21.80 7.03
C GLN A 122 -15.77 20.42 7.64
N THR A 123 -16.05 19.37 6.88
CA THR A 123 -15.84 17.97 7.30
C THR A 123 -14.84 17.28 6.39
N THR A 124 -14.08 16.33 6.92
CA THR A 124 -13.20 15.46 6.14
C THR A 124 -13.79 14.07 6.09
N ASP A 125 -13.97 13.56 4.88
CA ASP A 125 -14.31 12.17 4.64
C ASP A 125 -13.03 11.33 4.52
N PHE A 126 -13.09 10.13 5.08
CA PHE A 126 -12.04 9.13 5.01
C PHE A 126 -12.63 7.88 4.37
N VAL A 127 -12.50 7.77 3.05
CA VAL A 127 -13.14 6.71 2.28
C VAL A 127 -12.14 5.59 2.03
N ASN A 128 -12.24 4.52 2.81
CA ASN A 128 -11.43 3.32 2.61
C ASN A 128 -12.05 2.45 1.51
N PHE A 129 -11.24 2.01 0.55
CA PHE A 129 -11.71 1.19 -0.58
C PHE A 129 -10.65 0.18 -1.03
N ILE A 130 -11.11 -0.85 -1.73
CA ILE A 130 -10.28 -1.89 -2.34
C ILE A 130 -10.39 -1.82 -3.86
N ILE A 131 -9.28 -1.97 -4.57
CA ILE A 131 -9.24 -2.31 -6.00
C ILE A 131 -8.55 -3.66 -6.18
N THR A 132 -8.96 -4.40 -7.22
CA THR A 132 -8.42 -5.74 -7.51
C THR A 132 -7.95 -5.88 -8.95
N ALA A 133 -7.00 -6.79 -9.18
CA ALA A 133 -6.55 -7.17 -10.51
C ALA A 133 -5.92 -8.58 -10.50
N GLU A 134 -6.04 -9.33 -11.60
CA GLU A 134 -5.32 -10.61 -11.78
C GLU A 134 -3.86 -10.39 -12.23
N ASP A 135 -3.59 -9.27 -12.90
CA ASP A 135 -2.26 -8.83 -13.32
C ASP A 135 -1.94 -7.50 -12.63
N ILE A 136 -0.71 -7.35 -12.14
CA ILE A 136 -0.25 -6.14 -11.45
C ILE A 136 -0.29 -4.89 -12.34
N GLU A 137 -0.15 -5.05 -13.66
CA GLU A 137 -0.27 -3.94 -14.63
C GLU A 137 -1.75 -3.64 -14.97
N GLY A 138 -2.69 -4.41 -14.40
CA GLY A 138 -4.13 -4.28 -14.57
C GLY A 138 -4.71 -5.17 -15.68
N PRO A 139 -5.99 -4.99 -16.03
CA PRO A 139 -6.85 -3.89 -15.60
C PRO A 139 -7.24 -4.01 -14.11
N TRP A 140 -7.12 -2.90 -13.38
CA TRP A 140 -7.62 -2.75 -12.02
C TRP A 140 -9.14 -2.54 -12.01
N SER A 141 -9.86 -3.09 -11.05
CA SER A 141 -11.31 -2.92 -10.88
C SER A 141 -11.70 -1.46 -10.59
N GLU A 142 -13.00 -1.20 -10.60
CA GLU A 142 -13.55 -0.01 -9.92
C GLU A 142 -13.38 -0.15 -8.40
N PRO A 143 -13.35 0.96 -7.64
CA PRO A 143 -13.24 0.93 -6.19
C PRO A 143 -14.41 0.23 -5.50
N HIS A 144 -14.08 -0.71 -4.61
CA HIS A 144 -15.00 -1.33 -3.68
C HIS A 144 -14.93 -0.60 -2.34
N VAL A 145 -15.85 0.34 -2.11
CA VAL A 145 -15.89 1.16 -0.88
C VAL A 145 -16.30 0.31 0.32
N LEU A 146 -15.52 0.38 1.40
CA LEU A 146 -15.80 -0.29 2.66
C LEU A 146 -16.55 0.64 3.61
N GLU A 147 -17.88 0.58 3.54
CA GLU A 147 -18.74 1.35 4.43
C GLU A 147 -18.48 1.03 5.91
N GLY A 148 -18.44 2.07 6.73
CA GLY A 148 -18.20 1.93 8.18
C GLY A 148 -16.74 1.69 8.58
N ALA A 149 -15.77 1.83 7.67
CA ALA A 149 -14.33 1.81 7.96
C ALA A 149 -13.79 3.23 8.21
N PRO A 150 -13.72 3.72 9.46
CA PRO A 150 -13.11 5.02 9.76
C PRO A 150 -11.58 4.99 9.67
N GLY A 151 -10.99 6.17 9.52
CA GLY A 151 -9.54 6.37 9.57
C GLY A 151 -8.84 6.23 8.21
N ILE A 152 -7.52 6.34 8.25
CA ILE A 152 -6.61 6.15 7.09
C ILE A 152 -5.85 4.84 7.21
N ASP A 153 -4.88 4.58 6.34
CA ASP A 153 -3.91 3.50 6.45
C ASP A 153 -4.50 2.08 6.62
N PRO A 154 -5.47 1.68 5.77
CA PRO A 154 -6.07 0.37 5.89
C PRO A 154 -5.09 -0.73 5.45
N ASP A 155 -5.17 -1.88 6.12
CA ASP A 155 -4.58 -3.15 5.70
C ASP A 155 -5.67 -4.20 5.49
N ILE A 156 -5.37 -5.15 4.63
CA ILE A 156 -6.14 -6.36 4.40
C ILE A 156 -5.25 -7.56 4.72
N PHE A 157 -5.71 -8.42 5.61
CA PHE A 157 -4.98 -9.60 6.04
C PHE A 157 -5.78 -10.87 5.73
N PHE A 158 -5.17 -11.76 4.96
CA PHE A 158 -5.71 -13.07 4.62
C PHE A 158 -5.13 -14.11 5.57
N ASP A 159 -5.99 -14.74 6.38
CA ASP A 159 -5.55 -15.74 7.36
C ASP A 159 -5.68 -17.18 6.83
N ASP A 160 -4.98 -18.10 7.46
CA ASP A 160 -4.93 -19.52 7.07
C ASP A 160 -6.26 -20.26 7.31
N ASP A 161 -7.17 -19.68 8.10
CA ASP A 161 -8.51 -20.23 8.35
C ASP A 161 -9.54 -19.81 7.29
N GLY A 162 -9.10 -19.06 6.27
CA GLY A 162 -9.93 -18.56 5.17
C GLY A 162 -10.64 -17.25 5.48
N LYS A 163 -10.46 -16.68 6.69
CA LYS A 163 -11.00 -15.37 7.01
C LYS A 163 -10.13 -14.26 6.45
N VAL A 164 -10.78 -13.15 6.12
CA VAL A 164 -10.14 -11.93 5.65
C VAL A 164 -10.46 -10.81 6.63
N TRP A 165 -9.45 -10.04 7.00
CA TRP A 165 -9.55 -9.02 8.03
C TRP A 165 -9.19 -7.66 7.47
N TYR A 166 -10.02 -6.66 7.76
CA TYR A 166 -9.66 -5.25 7.72
C TYR A 166 -8.87 -4.92 8.98
N ILE A 167 -7.81 -4.12 8.85
CA ILE A 167 -7.12 -3.50 9.98
C ILE A 167 -6.94 -2.02 9.68
N GLY A 168 -7.18 -1.16 10.66
CA GLY A 168 -6.94 0.27 10.53
C GLY A 168 -6.75 0.96 11.88
N PRO A 169 -6.28 2.20 11.91
CA PRO A 169 -6.27 3.07 13.07
C PRO A 169 -7.63 3.75 13.28
N HIS A 170 -7.91 4.16 14.51
CA HIS A 170 -8.95 5.13 14.85
C HIS A 170 -8.58 5.89 16.13
N SER A 171 -9.31 6.96 16.43
CA SER A 171 -9.24 7.57 17.76
C SER A 171 -10.03 6.74 18.77
N PRO A 172 -9.45 6.34 19.91
CA PRO A 172 -10.17 5.61 20.95
C PRO A 172 -11.23 6.50 21.60
N GLU A 173 -12.30 5.89 22.13
CA GLU A 173 -13.39 6.63 22.79
C GLU A 173 -12.92 7.42 24.02
N ASN A 174 -11.96 6.85 24.76
CA ASN A 174 -11.37 7.44 25.96
C ASN A 174 -9.85 7.54 25.80
N PRO A 175 -9.34 8.60 25.14
CA PRO A 175 -7.91 8.79 24.95
C PRO A 175 -7.24 9.29 26.24
N ASN A 176 -6.05 8.78 26.54
CA ASN A 176 -5.22 9.22 27.66
C ASN A 176 -4.54 10.58 27.41
N PHE A 177 -4.31 10.91 26.13
CA PHE A 177 -3.71 12.15 25.68
C PHE A 177 -4.22 12.51 24.27
N GLN A 178 -4.07 13.77 23.88
CA GLN A 178 -4.47 14.23 22.55
C GLN A 178 -3.63 13.54 21.47
N GLY A 179 -4.30 12.89 20.52
CA GLY A 179 -3.64 12.17 19.44
C GLY A 179 -3.27 10.72 19.77
N GLU A 180 -3.69 10.17 20.92
CA GLU A 180 -3.65 8.72 21.14
C GLU A 180 -4.51 8.04 20.05
N GLY A 181 -3.95 7.05 19.38
CA GLY A 181 -4.66 6.22 18.42
C GLY A 181 -4.87 4.80 18.97
N GLU A 182 -5.70 4.03 18.28
CA GLU A 182 -5.96 2.62 18.57
C GLU A 182 -6.09 1.86 17.25
N ILE A 183 -5.43 0.72 17.14
CA ILE A 183 -5.58 -0.20 16.01
C ILE A 183 -6.78 -1.10 16.27
N TRP A 184 -7.62 -1.25 15.26
CA TRP A 184 -8.79 -2.11 15.29
C TRP A 184 -8.79 -3.06 14.11
N LEU A 185 -9.51 -4.18 14.24
CA LEU A 185 -9.78 -5.10 13.15
C LEU A 185 -11.24 -5.54 13.11
N GLN A 186 -11.69 -5.92 11.92
CA GLN A 186 -13.01 -6.49 11.68
C GLN A 186 -12.96 -7.38 10.43
N GLU A 187 -13.81 -8.41 10.38
CA GLU A 187 -13.83 -9.35 9.24
C GLU A 187 -14.38 -8.65 7.98
N ILE A 188 -13.82 -8.95 6.81
CA ILE A 188 -14.30 -8.50 5.50
C ILE A 188 -14.97 -9.67 4.80
N ASP A 189 -16.20 -9.45 4.33
CA ASP A 189 -16.86 -10.28 3.33
C ASP A 189 -16.47 -9.76 1.93
N LEU A 190 -15.62 -10.51 1.21
CA LEU A 190 -15.14 -10.14 -0.11
C LEU A 190 -16.17 -10.33 -1.22
N ASP A 191 -17.22 -11.13 -1.01
CA ASP A 191 -18.29 -11.29 -2.01
C ASP A 191 -19.18 -10.04 -2.05
N ASN A 192 -19.39 -9.42 -0.90
CA ASN A 192 -20.24 -8.25 -0.74
C ASN A 192 -19.46 -6.94 -0.50
N TRP A 193 -18.14 -7.01 -0.38
CA TRP A 193 -17.25 -5.88 -0.07
C TRP A 193 -17.68 -5.12 1.18
N ALA A 194 -17.95 -5.85 2.25
CA ALA A 194 -18.52 -5.29 3.47
C ALA A 194 -17.77 -5.74 4.73
N LEU A 195 -17.67 -4.84 5.70
CA LEU A 195 -17.26 -5.20 7.05
C LEU A 195 -18.38 -6.00 7.72
N THR A 196 -18.01 -7.11 8.35
CA THR A 196 -18.94 -8.04 9.00
C THR A 196 -18.46 -8.45 10.39
N GLY A 197 -19.38 -9.01 11.19
CA GLY A 197 -19.05 -9.44 12.55
C GLY A 197 -18.73 -8.29 13.50
N GLU A 198 -18.07 -8.62 14.60
CA GLU A 198 -17.72 -7.67 15.66
C GLU A 198 -16.39 -6.95 15.37
N ARG A 199 -16.35 -5.64 15.64
CA ARG A 199 -15.12 -4.85 15.65
C ARG A 199 -14.35 -5.12 16.94
N ASN A 200 -13.06 -5.39 16.80
CA ASN A 200 -12.16 -5.66 17.91
C ASN A 200 -11.04 -4.61 17.96
N PHE A 201 -10.60 -4.25 19.16
CA PHE A 201 -9.51 -3.29 19.39
C PHE A 201 -8.25 -4.03 19.85
N LEU A 202 -7.11 -3.72 19.24
CA LEU A 202 -5.86 -4.46 19.43
C LEU A 202 -4.87 -3.73 20.31
N TRP A 203 -4.49 -2.52 19.91
CA TRP A 203 -3.27 -1.90 20.41
C TRP A 203 -3.28 -0.38 20.29
N ARG A 204 -2.77 0.32 21.30
CA ARG A 204 -2.70 1.79 21.38
C ARG A 204 -1.28 2.36 21.23
N GLY A 205 -0.39 1.60 20.59
CA GLY A 205 1.02 1.98 20.42
C GLY A 205 1.95 1.49 21.53
N ALA A 206 3.26 1.54 21.25
CA ALA A 206 4.31 0.99 22.09
C ALA A 206 4.89 2.01 23.06
N CYS A 207 4.96 3.27 22.64
CA CYS A 207 5.81 4.28 23.28
C CYS A 207 5.03 5.46 23.88
N GLY A 208 3.69 5.44 23.79
CA GLY A 208 2.86 6.56 24.22
C GLY A 208 3.05 7.80 23.34
N GLY A 209 3.51 7.60 22.11
CA GLY A 209 3.56 8.61 21.05
C GLY A 209 2.18 8.87 20.48
N VAL A 210 2.08 9.94 19.70
CA VAL A 210 0.86 10.29 18.97
C VAL A 210 0.73 9.47 17.69
N TRP A 211 -0.51 9.26 17.27
CA TRP A 211 -0.88 8.73 15.94
C TRP A 211 -0.27 7.36 15.67
N VAL A 212 -0.69 6.34 16.44
CA VAL A 212 -0.44 4.96 16.02
C VAL A 212 -1.27 4.67 14.77
N GLU A 213 -0.59 4.36 13.67
CA GLU A 213 -1.15 4.27 12.32
C GLU A 213 -0.37 3.23 11.48
N GLY A 214 -0.58 3.17 10.16
CA GLY A 214 0.09 2.22 9.28
C GLY A 214 0.07 0.74 9.74
N PRO A 215 -1.05 0.18 10.24
CA PRO A 215 -1.04 -1.17 10.78
C PRO A 215 -0.85 -2.22 9.69
N HIS A 216 0.03 -3.20 9.93
CA HIS A 216 0.18 -4.38 9.09
C HIS A 216 0.27 -5.66 9.91
N ILE A 217 -0.57 -6.64 9.61
CA ILE A 217 -0.52 -7.96 10.27
C ILE A 217 0.27 -8.95 9.41
N TYR A 218 1.20 -9.65 10.05
CA TYR A 218 1.92 -10.78 9.47
C TYR A 218 1.78 -12.00 10.37
N LYS A 219 1.57 -13.17 9.76
CA LYS A 219 1.58 -14.45 10.46
C LYS A 219 2.83 -15.24 10.13
N ARG A 220 3.58 -15.66 11.15
CA ARG A 220 4.80 -16.45 10.99
C ARG A 220 5.03 -17.34 12.18
N ASP A 221 5.35 -18.61 11.93
CA ASP A 221 5.68 -19.61 12.96
C ASP A 221 4.62 -19.70 14.08
N GLY A 222 3.34 -19.65 13.69
CA GLY A 222 2.19 -19.73 14.61
C GLY A 222 1.94 -18.46 15.45
N ARG A 223 2.57 -17.33 15.11
CA ARG A 223 2.38 -16.04 15.78
C ARG A 223 1.89 -14.97 14.82
N TYR A 224 1.09 -14.05 15.34
CA TYR A 224 0.71 -12.82 14.66
C TYR A 224 1.64 -11.70 15.14
N TYR A 225 2.15 -10.93 14.19
CA TYR A 225 2.96 -9.74 14.38
C TYR A 225 2.15 -8.56 13.86
N LEU A 226 1.92 -7.56 14.70
CA LEU A 226 1.26 -6.31 14.32
C LEU A 226 2.33 -5.23 14.22
N MET A 227 2.69 -4.86 13.01
CA MET A 227 3.57 -3.73 12.75
C MET A 227 2.72 -2.45 12.66
N VAL A 228 3.21 -1.33 13.19
CA VAL A 228 2.56 -0.01 13.10
C VAL A 228 3.60 1.08 12.94
N ALA A 229 3.18 2.25 12.47
CA ALA A 229 3.91 3.51 12.61
C ALA A 229 3.43 4.26 13.86
N GLU A 230 4.31 5.02 14.50
CA GLU A 230 3.99 5.86 15.66
C GLU A 230 4.88 7.12 15.67
N GLY A 231 4.39 8.22 16.25
CA GLY A 231 5.14 9.48 16.41
C GLY A 231 4.93 10.50 15.28
N GLY A 232 4.11 10.15 14.28
CA GLY A 232 3.82 10.96 13.09
C GLY A 232 4.94 10.97 12.06
N THR A 233 4.59 11.28 10.82
CA THR A 233 5.48 11.12 9.65
C THR A 233 6.65 12.13 9.55
N SER A 234 6.92 12.88 10.62
CA SER A 234 8.03 13.85 10.70
C SER A 234 9.23 13.27 11.46
N PHE A 235 10.00 14.11 12.16
CA PHE A 235 11.27 13.71 12.80
C PHE A 235 11.14 12.65 13.91
N ASN A 236 9.94 12.40 14.43
CA ASN A 236 9.69 11.39 15.46
C ASN A 236 9.15 10.07 14.89
N HIS A 237 9.04 9.93 13.57
CA HIS A 237 8.52 8.73 12.91
C HIS A 237 9.31 7.49 13.36
N ALA A 238 8.59 6.51 13.91
CA ALA A 238 9.13 5.22 14.29
C ALA A 238 8.21 4.07 13.84
N VAL A 239 8.80 2.88 13.70
CA VAL A 239 8.09 1.63 13.42
C VAL A 239 8.12 0.76 14.67
N MET A 240 6.97 0.20 15.06
CA MET A 240 6.81 -0.68 16.21
C MET A 240 6.25 -2.04 15.74
N ILE A 241 6.61 -3.14 16.44
CA ILE A 241 6.14 -4.52 16.19
C ILE A 241 5.94 -5.24 17.52
#